data_AF-A0A7X7IQ66-F1
#
_entry.id   AF-A0A7X7IQ66-F1
#
_cell.length_a   1.000
_cell.length_b   1.000
_cell.length_c   1.000
_cell.angle_alpha   90.00
_cell.angle_beta   90.00
_cell.angle_gamma   90.00
#
_symmetry.space_group_name_H-M   'P 1'
#
loop_
_entity.id
_entity.type
_entity.pdbx_description
1 polymer ?
#
loop_
_entity_poly.entity_id
_entity_poly.type
_entity_poly.pdbx_seq_one_letter_code
_entity_poly.pdbx_strand_id
1 'polypeptide(L)'
;AVVLMTLHSAKGLEFPIVYMVGMEEGLLPHRRSIEDAESTVDEERRLCYVGLTRAQYRLTLTLALKRRKWGKERDSIPSRFLFEMTGHADSPRYLQAIRGETSSGQTTHRPAAKTRPSSGQPSPKGTRPTPQKTRPTPRNGRPTR
;
A
#
# COMPACT_ATOMS: atom_id res chain seq x y z
N ALA A 1 16.57 27.05 -26.65
CA ALA A 1 15.50 26.86 -25.66
C ALA A 1 15.79 25.61 -24.83
N VAL A 2 15.26 25.50 -23.61
CA VAL A 2 15.34 24.28 -22.78
C VAL A 2 14.14 23.40 -23.10
N VAL A 3 14.35 22.08 -23.20
CA VAL A 3 13.28 21.11 -23.46
C VAL A 3 12.90 20.41 -22.16
N LEU A 4 11.60 20.40 -21.84
CA LEU A 4 11.04 19.64 -20.73
C LEU A 4 10.20 18.50 -21.30
N MET A 5 10.40 17.30 -20.78
CA MET A 5 9.67 16.11 -21.21
C MET A 5 9.60 15.08 -20.10
N THR A 6 8.71 14.10 -20.26
CA THR A 6 8.68 12.93 -19.37
C THR A 6 9.79 11.94 -19.74
N LEU A 7 10.18 11.06 -18.81
CA LEU A 7 11.17 10.01 -19.08
C LEU A 7 10.75 9.11 -20.25
N HIS A 8 9.47 8.77 -20.35
CA HIS A 8 8.93 7.96 -21.45
C HIS A 8 9.15 8.62 -22.81
N SER A 9 8.91 9.92 -22.90
CA SER A 9 9.07 10.70 -24.13
C SER A 9 10.53 10.87 -24.55
N ALA A 10 11.48 10.68 -23.64
CA ALA A 10 12.91 10.83 -23.91
C ALA A 10 13.53 9.62 -24.64
N LYS A 11 12.79 8.51 -24.76
CA LYS A 11 13.29 7.29 -25.39
C LYS A 11 13.72 7.55 -26.84
N GLY A 12 14.96 7.18 -27.18
CA GLY A 12 15.54 7.39 -28.51
C GLY A 12 16.10 8.79 -28.76
N LEU A 13 16.02 9.70 -27.78
CA LEU A 13 16.66 11.01 -27.82
C LEU A 13 17.94 11.01 -26.99
N GLU A 14 18.83 11.96 -27.25
CA GLU A 14 20.03 12.21 -26.46
C GLU A 14 20.29 13.71 -26.37
N PHE A 15 20.90 14.14 -25.26
CA PHE A 15 21.19 15.54 -25.00
C PHE A 15 22.59 15.69 -24.39
N PRO A 16 23.32 16.78 -24.72
CA PRO A 16 24.62 17.08 -24.11
C PRO A 16 24.56 17.10 -22.57
N ILE A 17 23.48 17.68 -22.02
CA ILE A 17 23.28 17.86 -20.58
C ILE A 17 21.83 17.48 -20.23
N VAL A 18 21.66 16.65 -19.22
CA VAL A 18 20.34 16.20 -18.73
C VAL A 18 20.20 16.47 -17.24
N TYR A 19 19.02 16.97 -16.86
CA TYR A 19 18.58 17.09 -15.48
C TYR A 19 17.42 16.13 -15.25
N MET A 20 17.63 15.09 -14.44
CA MET A 20 16.54 14.27 -13.93
C MET A 20 16.10 14.82 -12.58
N VAL A 21 14.83 15.20 -12.49
CA VAL A 21 14.26 15.86 -11.32
C VAL A 21 13.27 14.95 -10.61
N GLY A 22 13.25 15.02 -9.28
CA GLY A 22 12.31 14.24 -8.47
C GLY A 22 12.72 12.77 -8.30
N MET A 23 14.00 12.52 -8.03
CA MET A 23 14.52 11.20 -7.66
C MET A 23 14.06 10.82 -6.25
N GLU A 24 12.77 10.52 -6.11
CA GLU A 24 12.06 10.30 -4.85
C GLU A 24 11.20 9.02 -4.91
N GLU A 25 11.10 8.30 -3.79
CA GLU A 25 10.14 7.20 -3.66
C GLU A 25 8.71 7.72 -3.84
N GLY A 26 7.90 6.95 -4.55
CA GLY A 26 6.53 7.32 -4.92
C GLY A 26 6.43 8.23 -6.15
N LEU A 27 7.55 8.77 -6.66
CA LEU A 27 7.63 9.48 -7.94
C LEU A 27 8.43 8.68 -8.98
N LEU A 28 9.65 8.23 -8.64
CA LEU A 28 10.47 7.32 -9.43
C LEU A 28 11.30 6.44 -8.48
N PRO A 29 10.86 5.21 -8.16
CA PRO A 29 9.73 4.50 -8.76
C PRO A 29 8.36 5.11 -8.38
N HIS A 30 7.41 5.08 -9.33
CA HIS A 30 6.06 5.55 -9.06
C HIS A 30 5.36 4.72 -7.98
N ARG A 31 4.55 5.37 -7.13
CA ARG A 31 3.91 4.74 -5.96
C ARG A 31 3.13 3.46 -6.27
N ARG A 32 2.40 3.44 -7.38
CA ARG A 32 1.65 2.23 -7.81
C ARG A 32 2.58 1.06 -8.07
N SER A 33 3.70 1.30 -8.77
CA SER A 33 4.69 0.28 -9.07
C SER A 33 5.34 -0.31 -7.82
N ILE A 34 5.42 0.47 -6.73
CA ILE A 34 5.90 0.00 -5.42
C ILE A 34 4.86 -0.88 -4.72
N GLU A 35 3.58 -0.51 -4.80
CA GLU A 35 2.48 -1.18 -4.11
C GLU A 35 2.06 -2.50 -4.80
N ASP A 36 2.27 -2.61 -6.12
CA ASP A 36 1.80 -3.74 -6.93
C ASP A 36 2.69 -4.99 -6.81
N ALA A 37 3.92 -4.95 -7.34
CA ALA A 37 4.86 -6.08 -7.32
C ALA A 37 6.32 -5.64 -7.54
N GLU A 38 7.29 -6.48 -7.20
CA GLU A 38 8.71 -6.17 -7.48
C GLU A 38 8.97 -6.07 -9.00
N SER A 39 8.29 -6.87 -9.82
CA SER A 39 8.41 -6.81 -11.28
C SER A 39 7.97 -5.47 -11.88
N THR A 40 7.05 -4.73 -11.22
CA THR A 40 6.68 -3.38 -11.66
C THR A 40 7.71 -2.34 -11.26
N VAL A 41 8.45 -2.56 -10.17
CA VAL A 41 9.62 -1.74 -9.81
C VAL A 41 10.76 -1.95 -10.81
N ASP A 42 10.96 -3.18 -11.29
CA ASP A 42 11.95 -3.48 -12.33
C ASP A 42 11.70 -2.66 -13.62
N GLU A 43 10.44 -2.43 -13.98
CA GLU A 43 10.09 -1.60 -15.13
C GLU A 43 10.40 -0.12 -14.90
N GLU A 44 10.11 0.40 -13.71
CA GLU A 44 10.53 1.76 -13.32
C GLU A 44 12.06 1.89 -13.28
N ARG A 45 12.78 0.83 -12.91
CA ARG A 45 14.25 0.79 -12.95
C ARG A 45 14.76 0.89 -14.38
N ARG A 46 14.13 0.19 -15.33
CA ARG A 46 14.42 0.34 -16.77
C ARG A 46 14.14 1.76 -17.25
N LEU A 47 13.03 2.36 -16.81
CA LEU A 47 12.70 3.75 -17.14
C LEU A 47 13.76 4.73 -16.59
N CYS A 48 14.23 4.51 -15.36
CA CYS A 48 15.32 5.26 -14.76
C CYS A 48 16.60 5.13 -15.60
N TYR A 49 16.98 3.91 -15.97
CA TYR A 49 18.14 3.63 -16.84
C TYR A 49 18.04 4.33 -18.20
N VAL A 50 16.86 4.36 -18.82
CA VAL A 50 16.64 5.15 -20.04
C VAL A 50 16.97 6.61 -19.78
N GLY A 51 16.47 7.21 -18.69
CA GLY A 51 16.81 8.58 -18.28
C GLY A 51 18.31 8.83 -18.12
N LEU A 52 18.99 7.95 -17.39
CA LEU A 52 20.44 8.01 -17.14
C LEU A 52 21.24 8.04 -18.47
N THR A 53 20.85 7.20 -19.42
CA THR A 53 21.53 7.06 -20.72
C THR A 53 21.17 8.15 -21.74
N ARG A 54 20.29 9.11 -21.41
CA ARG A 54 20.01 10.24 -22.33
C ARG A 54 21.11 11.30 -22.31
N ALA A 55 21.97 11.30 -21.30
CA ALA A 55 23.02 12.30 -21.11
C ALA A 55 24.32 11.91 -21.83
N GLN A 56 24.84 12.80 -22.68
CA GLN A 56 26.11 12.56 -23.37
C GLN A 56 27.32 13.01 -22.55
N TYR A 57 27.25 14.17 -21.89
CA TYR A 57 28.39 14.72 -21.15
C TYR A 57 28.11 14.89 -19.66
N ARG A 58 26.93 15.40 -19.28
CA ARG A 58 26.59 15.66 -17.87
C ARG A 58 25.16 15.25 -17.54
N LEU A 59 25.04 14.46 -16.49
CA LEU A 59 23.78 14.13 -15.85
C LEU A 59 23.75 14.75 -14.45
N THR A 60 22.68 15.46 -14.14
CA THR A 60 22.42 15.96 -12.78
C THR A 60 21.11 15.36 -12.27
N LEU A 61 21.19 14.71 -11.11
CA LEU A 61 20.05 14.11 -10.43
C LEU A 61 19.65 15.00 -9.25
N THR A 62 18.36 15.25 -9.08
CA THR A 62 17.86 16.08 -7.96
C THR A 62 16.68 15.43 -7.26
N LEU A 63 16.57 15.67 -5.96
CA LEU A 63 15.46 15.27 -5.10
C LEU A 63 15.06 16.46 -4.22
N ALA A 64 13.80 16.51 -3.82
CA ALA A 64 13.34 17.43 -2.78
C ALA A 64 13.43 16.76 -1.40
N LEU A 65 13.56 17.56 -0.33
CA LEU A 65 13.40 17.08 1.06
C LEU A 65 11.92 17.06 1.48
N LYS A 66 11.14 18.00 0.94
CA LYS A 66 9.69 18.09 1.10
C LYS A 66 9.04 18.44 -0.22
N ARG A 67 7.88 17.86 -0.49
CA ARG A 67 7.11 18.11 -1.71
C ARG A 67 5.65 18.41 -1.39
N ARG A 68 5.14 19.52 -1.93
CA ARG A 68 3.71 19.85 -1.88
C ARG A 68 2.98 19.17 -3.03
N LYS A 69 2.05 18.27 -2.73
CA LYS A 69 1.19 17.59 -3.71
C LYS A 69 -0.26 17.69 -3.25
N TRP A 70 -1.16 18.11 -4.14
CA TRP A 70 -2.59 18.33 -3.84
C TRP A 70 -2.83 19.18 -2.59
N GLY A 71 -2.10 20.29 -2.47
CA GLY A 71 -2.23 21.24 -1.37
C GLY A 71 -1.61 20.81 -0.04
N LYS A 72 -1.08 19.58 0.08
CA LYS A 72 -0.44 19.08 1.30
C LYS A 72 1.06 18.92 1.08
N GLU A 73 1.85 19.44 2.02
CA GLU A 73 3.28 19.18 2.09
C GLU A 73 3.53 17.80 2.71
N ARG A 74 4.47 17.06 2.14
CA ARG A 74 4.90 15.75 2.64
C ARG A 74 6.42 15.69 2.57
N ASP A 75 7.03 15.04 3.55
CA ASP A 75 8.44 14.68 3.47
C ASP A 75 8.62 13.70 2.30
N SER A 76 9.74 13.84 1.60
CA SER A 76 10.08 12.97 0.47
C SER A 76 11.26 12.08 0.84
N ILE A 77 11.15 10.82 0.45
CA ILE A 77 12.19 9.82 0.65
C ILE A 77 13.02 9.75 -0.63
N PRO A 78 14.36 9.76 -0.55
CA PRO A 78 15.21 9.58 -1.73
C PRO A 78 14.91 8.27 -2.46
N SER A 79 14.87 8.31 -3.79
CA SER A 79 14.65 7.13 -4.63
C SER A 79 15.67 6.02 -4.35
N ARG A 80 15.21 4.76 -4.27
CA ARG A 80 16.08 3.58 -4.19
C ARG A 80 17.12 3.52 -5.31
N PHE A 81 16.77 4.02 -6.51
CA PHE A 81 17.67 3.97 -7.66
C PHE A 81 18.95 4.79 -7.44
N LEU A 82 18.92 5.83 -6.60
CA LEU A 82 20.13 6.59 -6.21
C LEU A 82 21.11 5.74 -5.41
N PHE A 83 20.61 4.85 -4.56
CA PHE A 83 21.42 3.94 -3.78
C PHE A 83 21.93 2.78 -4.64
N GLU A 84 21.07 2.23 -5.51
CA GLU A 84 21.45 1.18 -6.46
C GLU A 84 22.60 1.64 -7.38
N MET A 85 22.49 2.83 -7.99
CA MET A 85 23.51 3.34 -8.91
C MET A 85 24.85 3.71 -8.24
N THR A 86 24.83 3.95 -6.93
CA THR A 86 26.05 4.24 -6.16
C THR A 86 26.65 2.99 -5.51
N GLY A 87 26.09 1.81 -5.75
CA GLY A 87 26.54 0.56 -5.13
C GLY A 87 26.18 0.42 -3.64
N HIS A 88 25.24 1.23 -3.15
CA HIS A 88 24.79 1.26 -1.76
C HIS A 88 23.36 0.75 -1.60
N ALA A 89 22.93 -0.20 -2.43
CA ALA A 89 21.56 -0.74 -2.40
C ALA A 89 21.15 -1.26 -1.00
N ASP A 90 22.10 -1.86 -0.27
CA ASP A 90 21.90 -2.36 1.10
C ASP A 90 22.09 -1.29 2.19
N SER A 91 22.09 0.00 1.82
CA SER A 91 22.34 1.09 2.75
C SER A 91 21.34 1.08 3.91
N PRO A 92 21.82 1.01 5.16
CA PRO A 92 20.95 1.11 6.33
C PRO A 92 20.14 2.41 6.36
N ARG A 93 20.65 3.49 5.77
CA ARG A 93 19.96 4.79 5.71
C ARG A 93 18.69 4.72 4.86
N TYR A 94 18.76 4.06 3.70
CA TYR A 94 17.60 3.85 2.85
C TYR A 94 16.55 2.98 3.57
N LEU A 95 16.99 1.85 4.12
CA LEU A 95 16.13 0.93 4.86
C LEU A 95 15.44 1.59 6.07
N GLN A 96 16.11 2.52 6.75
CA GLN A 96 15.52 3.30 7.83
C GLN A 96 14.47 4.30 7.31
N ALA A 97 14.76 5.00 6.21
CA ALA A 97 13.86 5.99 5.64
C ALA A 97 12.51 5.37 5.21
N ILE A 98 12.54 4.22 4.53
CA ILE A 98 11.33 3.50 4.12
C ILE A 98 10.54 2.92 5.33
N ARG A 99 11.23 2.49 6.39
CA ARG A 99 10.58 2.02 7.62
C ARG A 99 9.89 3.15 8.39
N GLY A 100 10.44 4.37 8.34
CA GLY A 100 9.83 5.56 8.94
C GLY A 100 8.47 5.90 8.34
N GLU A 101 8.29 5.69 7.02
CA GLU A 101 7.01 5.91 6.34
C GLU A 101 5.96 4.87 6.77
N THR A 102 6.33 3.60 6.89
CA THR A 102 5.37 2.55 7.31
C THR A 102 4.90 2.74 8.75
N SER A 103 5.73 3.31 9.63
CA SER A 103 5.33 3.67 11.00
C SER A 103 4.45 4.91 11.12
N SER A 104 4.48 5.83 10.16
CA SER A 104 3.66 7.06 10.19
C SER A 104 2.29 6.90 9.52
N GLY A 105 2.04 5.77 8.84
CA GLY A 105 0.79 5.46 8.14
C GLY A 105 -0.24 4.62 8.92
N GLN A 106 0.06 4.13 10.13
CA GLN A 106 -0.90 3.37 10.94
C GLN A 106 -1.82 4.29 11.75
N THR A 107 -2.78 4.93 11.08
CA THR A 107 -4.06 5.21 11.75
C THR A 107 -4.74 3.86 11.95
N THR A 108 -4.79 3.39 13.20
CA THR A 108 -5.50 2.18 13.58
C THR A 108 -6.98 2.29 13.17
N HIS A 109 -7.37 1.67 12.07
CA HIS A 109 -8.76 1.24 11.90
C HIS A 109 -8.97 0.08 12.89
N ARG A 110 -9.31 0.44 14.13
CA ARG A 110 -9.86 -0.47 15.11
C ARG A 110 -11.18 -0.98 14.52
N PRO A 111 -11.37 -2.28 14.22
CA PRO A 111 -12.72 -2.75 13.92
C PRO A 111 -13.55 -2.54 15.18
N ALA A 112 -14.61 -1.75 15.07
CA ALA A 112 -15.56 -1.55 16.14
C ALA A 112 -16.19 -2.92 16.48
N ALA A 113 -15.71 -3.55 17.55
CA ALA A 113 -16.40 -4.67 18.16
C ALA A 113 -17.80 -4.19 18.53
N LYS A 114 -18.83 -4.72 17.87
CA LYS A 114 -20.23 -4.56 18.26
C LYS A 114 -20.42 -5.21 19.62
N THR A 115 -20.29 -4.42 20.68
CA THR A 115 -20.73 -4.78 22.02
C THR A 115 -22.26 -4.78 22.01
N ARG A 116 -22.90 -5.95 21.93
CA ARG A 116 -24.32 -6.12 22.26
C ARG A 116 -24.50 -5.81 23.75
N PRO A 117 -25.42 -4.92 24.15
CA PRO A 117 -25.82 -4.84 25.55
C PRO A 117 -26.71 -6.04 25.87
N SER A 118 -26.26 -6.91 26.77
CA SER A 118 -27.09 -7.92 27.42
C SER A 118 -27.75 -7.28 28.65
N SER A 119 -29.01 -6.88 28.54
CA SER A 119 -29.83 -6.54 29.72
C SER A 119 -30.35 -7.83 30.35
N GLY A 120 -29.74 -8.25 31.46
CA GLY A 120 -30.24 -9.32 32.30
C GLY A 120 -31.21 -8.78 33.35
N GLN A 121 -32.41 -9.36 33.41
CA GLN A 121 -33.10 -9.76 34.65
C GLN A 121 -34.33 -10.60 34.30
N PRO A 122 -34.57 -11.70 35.03
CA PRO A 122 -35.89 -11.82 35.65
C PRO A 122 -35.83 -12.31 37.10
N SER A 123 -36.79 -11.82 37.90
CA SER A 123 -37.12 -12.29 39.25
C SER A 123 -38.49 -13.03 39.26
N PRO A 124 -38.81 -13.81 40.32
CA PRO A 124 -39.67 -15.00 40.24
C PRO A 124 -41.12 -14.83 40.77
N LYS A 125 -42.01 -15.81 40.48
CA LYS A 125 -43.30 -16.21 41.13
C LYS A 125 -44.11 -17.04 40.10
N GLY A 126 -44.89 -18.10 40.33
CA GLY A 126 -45.32 -18.93 41.46
C GLY A 126 -46.39 -19.95 40.94
N THR A 127 -46.28 -21.20 41.38
CA THR A 127 -47.31 -22.26 41.67
C THR A 127 -48.50 -22.61 40.71
N ARG A 128 -48.48 -23.88 40.20
CA ARG A 128 -49.50 -24.98 39.92
C ARG A 128 -51.03 -24.67 39.83
N PRO A 129 -51.90 -25.57 39.25
CA PRO A 129 -51.68 -26.93 38.70
C PRO A 129 -52.45 -27.35 37.39
N THR A 130 -52.08 -28.56 36.92
CA THR A 130 -52.65 -29.51 35.92
C THR A 130 -54.18 -29.67 35.82
N PRO A 131 -54.72 -30.16 34.67
CA PRO A 131 -55.01 -31.60 34.53
C PRO A 131 -54.67 -32.25 33.17
N GLN A 132 -54.57 -33.58 33.23
CA GLN A 132 -54.22 -34.57 32.21
C GLN A 132 -55.29 -34.75 31.11
N LYS A 133 -54.90 -35.24 29.91
CA LYS A 133 -55.44 -36.51 29.36
C LYS A 133 -54.76 -37.02 28.07
N THR A 134 -54.39 -38.31 28.16
CA THR A 134 -54.46 -39.39 27.15
C THR A 134 -53.58 -39.42 25.89
N ARG A 135 -52.74 -40.45 25.86
CA ARG A 135 -52.15 -41.17 24.70
C ARG A 135 -53.13 -42.27 24.23
N PRO A 136 -53.15 -42.63 22.94
CA PRO A 136 -52.75 -43.99 22.49
C PRO A 136 -51.81 -43.91 21.25
N THR A 137 -50.60 -44.48 21.26
CA THR A 137 -50.16 -45.78 20.66
C THR A 137 -50.13 -45.89 19.12
N PRO A 138 -49.24 -46.72 18.55
CA PRO A 138 -48.39 -46.38 17.39
C PRO A 138 -48.84 -47.07 16.09
N ARG A 139 -48.26 -46.68 14.94
CA ARG A 139 -48.20 -47.58 13.79
C ARG A 139 -46.99 -47.33 12.88
N ASN A 140 -46.18 -48.38 12.77
CA ASN A 140 -45.12 -48.60 11.79
C ASN A 140 -45.66 -48.60 10.34
N GLY A 141 -44.85 -48.09 9.41
CA GLY A 141 -45.03 -48.26 7.96
C GLY A 141 -43.72 -48.06 7.21
N ARG A 142 -43.26 -49.11 6.54
CA ARG A 142 -41.98 -49.35 5.83
C ARG A 142 -41.56 -48.33 4.75
N PRO A 143 -40.28 -48.41 4.31
CA PRO A 143 -39.76 -47.71 3.14
C PRO A 143 -39.92 -48.52 1.84
N THR A 144 -40.09 -47.81 0.73
CA THR A 144 -39.91 -48.24 -0.68
C THR A 144 -39.61 -46.96 -1.46
N ARG A 145 -38.68 -46.83 -2.41
CA ARG A 145 -37.68 -47.69 -3.03
C ARG A 145 -36.73 -46.73 -3.76
#